data_AF-A0A0Q6K946-F1
#
_entry.id   AF-A0A0Q6K946-F1
#
_cell.length_a   1.000
_cell.length_b   1.000
_cell.length_c   1.000
_cell.angle_alpha   90.00
_cell.angle_beta   90.00
_cell.angle_gamma   90.00
#
_symmetry.space_group_name_H-M   'P 1'
#
loop_
_entity.id
_entity.type
_entity.pdbx_description
1 polymer ?
#
loop_
_entity_poly.entity_id
_entity_poly.type
_entity_poly.pdbx_seq_one_letter_code
_entity_poly.pdbx_strand_id
1 'polypeptide(L)'
;MGSVPAESSRTPGGKYSTWFGPSDSPLFGTVHVPTGGRARGGVVLCPPLGKEQVDSYRGMTLLAQKLCAQGLLVLRFDYRGTGDSWGEQDAPGAVGHWQRSVVDAVAYVRGCGVGEVGLVGLRMGALLACSVAAECGPLTALTLWDPVVRGRSYLHEQRALYSVSVTTDSDADPRVSIIGAALHPDSAADFAALDATKATTEAPVLVATRAERGDSKPVRTLVDALSADEHTLSGHDDFLEPSDFEVIIPAADIASLATWTAAKFPSRTAYDVEVPRRTRSLVDGIDESIEFLGAQELFAIRSSSDRCLPGGPTVVFYPTANEHRVGPVRMWVELARLLPRFGVSTVRFDRRGTGESGVVADGEVTRLYSPEGNEDALTAVQQSGASPDNILVSGMCSGSWYSSFAAREMGVRSAVLLNTLDWTTRRLEFVKRSSMHTEETGLRARALDRLHHWGVATKNALQPRIPYALWIWLGRRGLIQVPEISLRLLSDREVQTRVLLSPTDATWFETNRGPEGMRRLQRRASVPTVTSFESGDHSLYGRDLRENVRAELIAATSAAFDIEISAPSPPVAVGRVRL
;
A
#
# COMPACT_ATOMS: atom_id res chain seq x y z
N MET A 1 52.22 -0.18 -21.21
CA MET A 1 50.76 -0.19 -21.39
C MET A 1 50.17 -0.86 -20.15
N GLY A 2 49.65 -0.07 -19.21
CA GLY A 2 48.97 -0.62 -18.05
C GLY A 2 47.64 -1.19 -18.48
N SER A 3 47.40 -2.47 -18.20
CA SER A 3 46.11 -3.12 -18.39
C SER A 3 45.09 -2.43 -17.48
N VAL A 4 44.11 -1.75 -18.08
CA VAL A 4 42.91 -1.33 -17.38
C VAL A 4 42.26 -2.60 -16.81
N PRO A 5 41.99 -2.71 -15.50
CA PRO A 5 41.27 -3.85 -14.96
C PRO A 5 39.90 -3.90 -15.64
N ALA A 6 39.49 -5.07 -16.15
CA ALA A 6 38.14 -5.26 -16.66
C ALA A 6 37.14 -4.83 -15.57
N GLU A 7 36.24 -3.90 -15.89
CA GLU A 7 35.15 -3.52 -14.99
C GLU A 7 34.42 -4.79 -14.56
N SER A 8 34.35 -4.99 -13.24
CA SER A 8 33.70 -6.16 -12.65
C SER A 8 32.23 -6.21 -13.10
N SER A 9 31.82 -7.27 -13.80
CA SER A 9 30.43 -7.53 -14.23
C SER A 9 29.43 -7.72 -13.07
N ARG A 10 29.94 -7.80 -11.84
CA ARG A 10 29.18 -8.00 -10.62
C ARG A 10 28.39 -6.76 -10.21
N THR A 11 27.13 -6.96 -9.86
CA THR A 11 26.28 -5.91 -9.30
C THR A 11 26.78 -5.48 -7.93
N PRO A 12 26.96 -4.17 -7.66
CA PRO A 12 27.33 -3.68 -6.33
C PRO A 12 26.32 -4.10 -5.25
N GLY A 13 26.76 -4.11 -3.99
CA GLY A 13 25.84 -4.33 -2.88
C GLY A 13 24.85 -3.17 -2.75
N GLY A 14 23.58 -3.47 -2.50
CA GLY A 14 22.53 -2.46 -2.46
C GLY A 14 21.11 -3.01 -2.61
N LYS A 15 20.15 -2.10 -2.71
CA LYS A 15 18.73 -2.39 -2.92
C LYS A 15 18.32 -1.87 -4.30
N TYR A 16 17.80 -2.75 -5.16
CA TYR A 16 17.47 -2.44 -6.55
C TYR A 16 16.07 -2.90 -6.89
N SER A 17 15.16 -1.96 -7.12
CA SER A 17 13.85 -2.25 -7.72
C SER A 17 13.98 -2.43 -9.23
N THR A 18 13.23 -3.38 -9.79
CA THR A 18 13.33 -3.77 -11.19
C THR A 18 12.06 -4.50 -11.64
N TRP A 19 11.75 -4.39 -12.93
CA TRP A 19 10.88 -5.36 -13.57
C TRP A 19 11.67 -6.61 -13.97
N PHE A 20 11.08 -7.79 -13.80
CA PHE A 20 11.67 -9.08 -14.14
C PHE A 20 10.61 -10.04 -14.74
N GLY A 21 11.04 -11.24 -15.13
CA GLY A 21 10.17 -12.19 -15.83
C GLY A 21 9.89 -11.81 -17.29
N PRO A 22 8.90 -12.46 -17.92
CA PRO A 22 8.53 -12.22 -19.32
C PRO A 22 8.25 -10.75 -19.63
N SER A 23 8.59 -10.29 -20.84
CA SER A 23 8.39 -8.88 -21.24
C SER A 23 6.93 -8.51 -21.46
N ASP A 24 6.07 -9.49 -21.78
CA ASP A 24 4.64 -9.32 -22.02
C ASP A 24 3.79 -9.42 -20.74
N SER A 25 4.35 -10.00 -19.68
CA SER A 25 3.71 -10.14 -18.37
C SER A 25 4.70 -9.85 -17.23
N PRO A 26 5.31 -8.64 -17.21
CA PRO A 26 6.41 -8.32 -16.31
C PRO A 26 5.97 -8.33 -14.84
N LEU A 27 6.83 -8.88 -14.00
CA LEU A 27 6.72 -8.84 -12.55
C LEU A 27 7.53 -7.66 -12.02
N PHE A 28 7.04 -6.99 -10.99
CA PHE A 28 7.80 -5.99 -10.26
C PHE A 28 8.42 -6.61 -9.00
N GLY A 29 9.66 -6.25 -8.70
CA GLY A 29 10.31 -6.67 -7.46
C GLY A 29 11.49 -5.80 -7.06
N THR A 30 11.98 -6.05 -5.84
CA THR A 30 13.13 -5.38 -5.24
C THR A 30 14.14 -6.42 -4.80
N VAL A 31 15.35 -6.33 -5.36
CA VAL A 31 16.48 -7.21 -5.10
C VAL A 31 17.42 -6.58 -4.08
N HIS A 32 17.78 -7.33 -3.05
CA HIS A 32 18.76 -6.95 -2.03
C HIS A 32 20.03 -7.75 -2.28
N VAL A 33 21.10 -7.05 -2.67
CA VAL A 33 22.39 -7.63 -3.01
C VAL A 33 23.36 -7.43 -1.83
N PRO A 34 23.98 -8.49 -1.29
CA PRO A 34 24.93 -8.36 -0.20
C PRO A 34 26.10 -7.44 -0.52
N THR A 35 26.70 -6.85 0.51
CA THR A 35 27.89 -6.02 0.39
C THR A 35 28.99 -6.76 -0.36
N GLY A 36 29.60 -6.09 -1.34
CA GLY A 36 30.61 -6.69 -2.21
C GLY A 36 30.03 -7.54 -3.34
N GLY A 37 28.71 -7.55 -3.58
CA GLY A 37 28.10 -8.14 -4.77
C GLY A 37 28.17 -9.66 -4.85
N ARG A 38 28.43 -10.34 -3.72
CA ARG A 38 28.60 -11.80 -3.66
C ARG A 38 27.58 -12.41 -2.73
N ALA A 39 26.97 -13.52 -3.16
CA ALA A 39 25.96 -14.21 -2.37
C ALA A 39 26.25 -15.71 -2.28
N ARG A 40 25.98 -16.31 -1.12
CA ARG A 40 26.10 -17.76 -0.88
C ARG A 40 24.86 -18.57 -1.26
N GLY A 41 23.81 -17.86 -1.68
CA GLY A 41 22.50 -18.39 -2.07
C GLY A 41 21.50 -17.26 -2.26
N GLY A 42 20.30 -17.61 -2.69
CA GLY A 42 19.20 -16.69 -2.92
C GLY A 42 17.97 -17.02 -2.07
N VAL A 43 17.18 -16.02 -1.71
CA VAL A 43 15.89 -16.18 -1.05
C VAL A 43 14.84 -15.39 -1.80
N VAL A 44 13.72 -16.04 -2.13
CA VAL A 44 12.53 -15.38 -2.64
C VAL A 44 11.53 -15.22 -1.50
N LEU A 45 11.08 -13.98 -1.29
CA LEU A 45 10.04 -13.67 -0.30
C LEU A 45 8.68 -13.61 -0.99
N CYS A 46 7.80 -14.54 -0.65
CA CYS A 46 6.43 -14.63 -1.14
C CYS A 46 5.50 -13.83 -0.20
N PRO A 47 5.04 -12.62 -0.59
CA PRO A 47 4.22 -11.79 0.28
C PRO A 47 2.80 -12.36 0.46
N PRO A 48 2.04 -11.84 1.45
CA PRO A 48 0.60 -12.09 1.53
C PRO A 48 -0.17 -11.27 0.48
N LEU A 49 -1.50 -11.24 0.54
CA LEU A 49 -2.36 -10.41 -0.32
C LEU A 49 -3.18 -9.40 0.49
N GLY A 50 -3.80 -8.47 -0.24
CA GLY A 50 -4.78 -7.54 0.31
C GLY A 50 -4.17 -6.64 1.38
N LYS A 51 -4.93 -6.40 2.45
CA LYS A 51 -4.49 -5.55 3.57
C LYS A 51 -3.24 -6.12 4.26
N GLU A 52 -3.14 -7.44 4.41
CA GLU A 52 -1.96 -8.08 4.99
C GLU A 52 -0.69 -7.74 4.19
N GLN A 53 -0.77 -7.56 2.86
CA GLN A 53 0.37 -7.14 2.01
C GLN A 53 0.78 -5.69 2.28
N VAL A 54 -0.20 -4.81 2.46
CA VAL A 54 0.05 -3.40 2.76
C VAL A 54 0.73 -3.26 4.10
N ASP A 55 0.18 -3.89 5.14
CA ASP A 55 0.66 -3.77 6.51
C ASP A 55 2.04 -4.41 6.68
N SER A 56 2.26 -5.60 6.10
CA SER A 56 3.52 -6.33 6.24
C SER A 56 4.67 -5.83 5.34
N TYR A 57 4.42 -4.88 4.43
CA TYR A 57 5.39 -4.48 3.38
C TYR A 57 6.78 -4.12 3.93
N ARG A 58 6.81 -3.33 5.02
CA ARG A 58 8.06 -2.91 5.65
C ARG A 58 8.68 -3.98 6.54
N GLY A 59 7.87 -4.83 7.18
CA GLY A 59 8.38 -6.03 7.86
C GLY A 59 9.06 -7.01 6.90
N MET A 60 8.49 -7.20 5.70
CA MET A 60 9.10 -8.00 4.63
C MET A 60 10.41 -7.37 4.14
N THR A 61 10.48 -6.04 4.05
CA THR A 61 11.73 -5.34 3.73
C THR A 61 12.79 -5.53 4.82
N LEU A 62 12.42 -5.47 6.10
CA LEU A 62 13.33 -5.75 7.20
C LEU A 62 13.86 -7.19 7.16
N LEU A 63 13.00 -8.18 6.87
CA LEU A 63 13.42 -9.57 6.66
C LEU A 63 14.44 -9.68 5.52
N ALA A 64 14.19 -9.02 4.39
CA ALA A 64 15.12 -9.01 3.27
C ALA A 64 16.48 -8.40 3.65
N GLN A 65 16.48 -7.30 4.41
CA GLN A 65 17.71 -6.67 4.90
C GLN A 65 18.49 -7.60 5.84
N LYS A 66 17.81 -8.28 6.79
CA LYS A 66 18.47 -9.20 7.73
C LYS A 66 19.02 -10.45 7.04
N LEU A 67 18.32 -10.99 6.04
CA LEU A 67 18.83 -12.09 5.21
C LEU A 67 20.02 -11.65 4.34
N CYS A 68 19.92 -10.46 3.74
CA CYS A 68 20.99 -9.87 2.93
C CYS A 68 22.27 -9.61 3.75
N ALA A 69 22.13 -9.13 4.99
CA ALA A 69 23.23 -8.97 5.93
C ALA A 69 23.92 -10.31 6.29
N GLN A 70 23.24 -11.45 6.10
CA GLN A 70 23.80 -12.79 6.28
C GLN A 70 24.38 -13.39 4.99
N GLY A 71 24.54 -12.57 3.94
CA GLY A 71 25.22 -12.93 2.69
C GLY A 71 24.32 -13.59 1.64
N LEU A 72 23.00 -13.42 1.74
CA LEU A 72 22.03 -13.98 0.79
C LEU A 72 21.53 -12.91 -0.18
N LEU A 73 21.42 -13.25 -1.46
CA LEU A 73 20.64 -12.46 -2.41
C LEU A 73 19.17 -12.59 -2.04
N VAL A 74 18.41 -11.50 -1.95
CA VAL A 74 16.98 -11.58 -1.61
C VAL A 74 16.13 -10.88 -2.64
N LEU A 75 15.10 -11.55 -3.16
CA LEU A 75 14.07 -10.96 -4.00
C LEU A 75 12.76 -10.83 -3.21
N ARG A 76 12.25 -9.61 -3.10
CA ARG A 76 10.84 -9.33 -2.82
C ARG A 76 10.15 -9.03 -4.14
N PHE A 77 8.91 -9.47 -4.32
CA PHE A 77 8.18 -9.25 -5.57
C PHE A 77 6.68 -9.14 -5.33
N ASP A 78 5.97 -8.59 -6.31
CA ASP A 78 4.52 -8.59 -6.37
C ASP A 78 4.04 -9.71 -7.32
N TYR A 79 3.00 -10.45 -6.97
CA TYR A 79 2.41 -11.42 -7.89
C TYR A 79 1.72 -10.71 -9.07
N ARG A 80 1.54 -11.40 -10.20
CA ARG A 80 0.67 -10.89 -11.27
C ARG A 80 -0.71 -10.49 -10.72
N GLY A 81 -1.21 -9.32 -11.13
CA GLY A 81 -2.45 -8.75 -10.62
C GLY A 81 -2.33 -8.03 -9.27
N THR A 82 -1.14 -8.00 -8.66
CA THR A 82 -0.90 -7.35 -7.36
C THR A 82 0.24 -6.34 -7.46
N GLY A 83 0.30 -5.41 -6.51
CA GLY A 83 1.27 -4.31 -6.47
C GLY A 83 1.51 -3.69 -7.85
N ASP A 84 2.78 -3.57 -8.25
CA ASP A 84 3.18 -3.01 -9.55
C ASP A 84 3.39 -4.06 -10.66
N SER A 85 3.13 -5.33 -10.39
CA SER A 85 3.22 -6.39 -11.40
C SER A 85 2.11 -6.26 -12.47
N TRP A 86 2.34 -6.85 -13.63
CA TRP A 86 1.36 -6.88 -14.73
C TRP A 86 0.10 -7.69 -14.37
N GLY A 87 -1.02 -7.37 -15.02
CA GLY A 87 -2.30 -8.09 -14.92
C GLY A 87 -3.34 -7.39 -14.05
N GLU A 88 -4.59 -7.84 -14.17
CA GLU A 88 -5.75 -7.38 -13.40
C GLU A 88 -5.84 -8.15 -12.07
N GLN A 89 -6.33 -7.48 -11.02
CA GLN A 89 -6.44 -8.08 -9.68
C GLN A 89 -7.51 -9.19 -9.65
N ASP A 90 -8.60 -8.97 -10.36
CA ASP A 90 -9.78 -9.82 -10.46
C ASP A 90 -9.79 -10.65 -11.75
N ALA A 91 -8.62 -10.91 -12.34
CA ALA A 91 -8.51 -11.79 -13.50
C ALA A 91 -9.01 -13.22 -13.18
N PRO A 92 -9.70 -13.88 -14.13
CA PRO A 92 -9.94 -15.31 -14.02
C PRO A 92 -8.59 -16.06 -14.02
N GLY A 93 -8.45 -17.08 -13.18
CA GLY A 93 -7.21 -17.86 -13.06
C GLY A 93 -6.06 -17.16 -12.32
N ALA A 94 -6.37 -16.12 -11.52
CA ALA A 94 -5.37 -15.35 -10.77
C ALA A 94 -4.48 -16.24 -9.88
N VAL A 95 -5.01 -17.32 -9.31
CA VAL A 95 -4.23 -18.28 -8.50
C VAL A 95 -3.09 -18.90 -9.30
N GLY A 96 -3.38 -19.37 -10.51
CA GLY A 96 -2.34 -19.88 -11.42
C GLY A 96 -1.33 -18.80 -11.81
N HIS A 97 -1.76 -17.53 -11.92
CA HIS A 97 -0.85 -16.41 -12.16
C HIS A 97 0.08 -16.16 -10.97
N TRP A 98 -0.43 -16.24 -9.73
CA TRP A 98 0.37 -16.08 -8.53
C TRP A 98 1.38 -17.21 -8.35
N GLN A 99 0.94 -18.46 -8.57
CA GLN A 99 1.81 -19.65 -8.57
C GLN A 99 2.95 -19.51 -9.58
N ARG A 100 2.65 -19.16 -10.84
CA ARG A 100 3.67 -18.91 -11.86
C ARG A 100 4.62 -17.77 -11.48
N SER A 101 4.13 -16.75 -10.78
CA SER A 101 4.98 -15.63 -10.33
C SER A 101 6.05 -16.08 -9.34
N VAL A 102 5.75 -17.05 -8.45
CA VAL A 102 6.74 -17.65 -7.54
C VAL A 102 7.81 -18.42 -8.33
N VAL A 103 7.40 -19.23 -9.32
CA VAL A 103 8.32 -19.99 -10.17
C VAL A 103 9.22 -19.04 -10.97
N ASP A 104 8.66 -17.99 -11.57
CA ASP A 104 9.42 -16.96 -12.30
C ASP A 104 10.41 -16.22 -11.37
N ALA A 105 10.02 -15.94 -10.13
CA ALA A 105 10.87 -15.31 -9.12
C ALA A 105 12.06 -16.20 -8.73
N VAL A 106 11.84 -17.51 -8.54
CA VAL A 106 12.92 -18.48 -8.29
C VAL A 106 13.86 -18.57 -9.51
N ALA A 107 13.30 -18.66 -10.72
CA ALA A 107 14.09 -18.69 -11.94
C ALA A 107 14.93 -17.42 -12.11
N TYR A 108 14.37 -16.25 -11.80
CA TYR A 108 15.09 -14.99 -11.84
C TYR A 108 16.25 -14.94 -10.84
N VAL A 109 16.03 -15.36 -9.58
CA VAL A 109 17.09 -15.45 -8.57
C VAL A 109 18.21 -16.39 -9.01
N ARG A 110 17.87 -17.57 -9.58
CA ARG A 110 18.89 -18.48 -10.14
C ARG A 110 19.65 -17.85 -11.31
N GLY A 111 18.95 -17.11 -12.16
CA GLY A 111 19.53 -16.36 -13.27
C GLY A 111 20.50 -15.26 -12.83
N CYS A 112 20.45 -14.83 -11.56
CA CYS A 112 21.40 -13.88 -11.00
C CYS A 112 22.76 -14.50 -10.59
N GLY A 113 22.94 -15.81 -10.77
CA GLY A 113 24.20 -16.52 -10.50
C GLY A 113 24.23 -17.35 -9.21
N VAL A 114 23.10 -17.53 -8.52
CA VAL A 114 22.99 -18.35 -7.29
C VAL A 114 22.16 -19.61 -7.52
N GLY A 115 22.77 -20.80 -7.38
CA GLY A 115 22.05 -22.07 -7.57
C GLY A 115 21.16 -22.49 -6.39
N GLU A 116 21.63 -22.21 -5.16
CA GLU A 116 20.93 -22.47 -3.91
C GLU A 116 19.82 -21.43 -3.70
N VAL A 117 18.56 -21.85 -3.66
CA VAL A 117 17.42 -20.96 -3.47
C VAL A 117 16.49 -21.47 -2.38
N GLY A 118 16.12 -20.59 -1.44
CA GLY A 118 15.09 -20.83 -0.44
C GLY A 118 13.87 -19.94 -0.66
N LEU A 119 12.75 -20.35 -0.08
CA LEU A 119 11.51 -19.57 -0.06
C LEU A 119 11.17 -19.16 1.37
N VAL A 120 10.69 -17.93 1.55
CA VAL A 120 10.00 -17.51 2.76
C VAL A 120 8.63 -16.97 2.37
N GLY A 121 7.56 -17.60 2.84
CA GLY A 121 6.20 -17.16 2.57
C GLY A 121 5.50 -16.66 3.81
N LEU A 122 4.81 -15.53 3.72
CA LEU A 122 4.00 -14.95 4.79
C LEU A 122 2.50 -15.15 4.51
N ARG A 123 1.73 -15.66 5.49
CA ARG A 123 0.29 -15.95 5.36
C ARG A 123 -0.02 -16.78 4.13
N MET A 124 -0.79 -16.25 3.18
CA MET A 124 -1.08 -16.97 1.95
C MET A 124 0.11 -17.07 0.99
N GLY A 125 1.13 -16.22 1.13
CA GLY A 125 2.40 -16.41 0.43
C GLY A 125 3.09 -17.72 0.84
N ALA A 126 2.90 -18.17 2.09
CA ALA A 126 3.32 -19.49 2.54
C ALA A 126 2.53 -20.61 1.87
N LEU A 127 1.21 -20.45 1.75
CA LEU A 127 0.33 -21.39 1.04
C LEU A 127 0.73 -21.53 -0.44
N LEU A 128 0.99 -20.39 -1.11
CA LEU A 128 1.44 -20.37 -2.49
C LEU A 128 2.80 -21.03 -2.65
N ALA A 129 3.78 -20.68 -1.79
CA ALA A 129 5.10 -21.31 -1.80
C ALA A 129 5.02 -22.84 -1.65
N CYS A 130 4.19 -23.33 -0.71
CA CYS A 130 3.90 -24.76 -0.56
C CYS A 130 3.30 -25.37 -1.83
N SER A 131 2.35 -24.67 -2.47
CA SER A 131 1.63 -25.20 -3.63
C SER A 131 2.49 -25.40 -4.88
N VAL A 132 3.64 -24.71 -4.98
CA VAL A 132 4.55 -24.78 -6.14
C VAL A 132 5.96 -25.23 -5.77
N ALA A 133 6.18 -25.71 -4.55
CA ALA A 133 7.53 -26.05 -4.06
C ALA A 133 8.23 -27.07 -4.99
N ALA A 134 7.50 -28.08 -5.46
CA ALA A 134 8.02 -29.08 -6.41
C ALA A 134 8.33 -28.51 -7.81
N GLU A 135 7.57 -27.50 -8.26
CA GLU A 135 7.78 -26.82 -9.55
C GLU A 135 8.97 -25.86 -9.52
N CYS A 136 9.35 -25.37 -8.33
CA CYS A 136 10.49 -24.49 -8.15
C CYS A 136 11.85 -25.22 -8.28
N GLY A 137 11.87 -26.55 -8.45
CA GLY A 137 13.09 -27.36 -8.39
C GLY A 137 13.67 -27.46 -6.97
N PRO A 138 14.90 -27.96 -6.80
CA PRO A 138 15.50 -28.14 -5.48
C PRO A 138 15.56 -26.83 -4.69
N LEU A 139 14.98 -26.84 -3.49
CA LEU A 139 14.99 -25.72 -2.56
C LEU A 139 15.97 -26.01 -1.41
N THR A 140 16.70 -24.99 -0.98
CA THR A 140 17.65 -25.07 0.15
C THR A 140 16.93 -24.94 1.51
N ALA A 141 15.82 -24.21 1.54
CA ALA A 141 14.99 -24.02 2.73
C ALA A 141 13.57 -23.55 2.36
N LEU A 142 12.59 -23.88 3.19
CA LEU A 142 11.23 -23.37 3.11
C LEU A 142 10.78 -22.83 4.48
N THR A 143 10.63 -21.51 4.61
CA THR A 143 10.18 -20.86 5.84
C THR A 143 8.73 -20.43 5.68
N LEU A 144 7.84 -21.00 6.49
CA LEU A 144 6.41 -20.73 6.50
C LEU A 144 6.10 -19.79 7.67
N TRP A 145 5.94 -18.50 7.36
CA TRP A 145 5.69 -17.44 8.34
C TRP A 145 4.19 -17.18 8.49
N ASP A 146 3.64 -17.51 9.66
CA ASP A 146 2.22 -17.47 10.01
C ASP A 146 1.32 -18.08 8.91
N PRO A 147 1.60 -19.32 8.46
CA PRO A 147 1.05 -19.83 7.22
C PRO A 147 -0.47 -19.93 7.23
N VAL A 148 -1.09 -19.56 6.11
CA VAL A 148 -2.43 -20.05 5.79
C VAL A 148 -2.31 -21.52 5.41
N VAL A 149 -2.86 -22.41 6.22
CA VAL A 149 -2.77 -23.86 5.96
C VAL A 149 -3.77 -24.30 4.89
N ARG A 150 -5.00 -23.77 4.91
CA ARG A 150 -6.08 -24.13 3.98
C ARG A 150 -6.75 -22.89 3.41
N GLY A 151 -6.77 -22.78 2.09
CA GLY A 151 -7.32 -21.61 1.41
C GLY A 151 -8.81 -21.40 1.68
N ARG A 152 -9.60 -22.49 1.79
CA ARG A 152 -11.04 -22.41 2.10
C ARG A 152 -11.33 -21.75 3.44
N SER A 153 -10.59 -22.12 4.48
CA SER A 153 -10.77 -21.56 5.82
C SER A 153 -10.40 -20.08 5.84
N TYR A 154 -9.29 -19.71 5.19
CA TYR A 154 -8.89 -18.32 5.06
C TYR A 154 -9.90 -17.47 4.31
N LEU A 155 -10.41 -17.91 3.16
CA LEU A 155 -11.42 -17.14 2.42
C LEU A 155 -12.71 -16.97 3.22
N HIS A 156 -13.13 -17.98 3.97
CA HIS A 156 -14.29 -17.86 4.84
C HIS A 156 -14.07 -16.82 5.94
N GLU A 157 -12.91 -16.88 6.62
CA GLU A 157 -12.50 -15.90 7.64
C GLU A 157 -12.41 -14.48 7.06
N GLN A 158 -11.72 -14.29 5.94
CA GLN A 158 -11.53 -12.99 5.30
C GLN A 158 -12.85 -12.39 4.80
N ARG A 159 -13.78 -13.20 4.27
CA ARG A 159 -15.11 -12.71 3.87
C ARG A 159 -15.96 -12.31 5.08
N ALA A 160 -15.88 -13.05 6.18
CA ALA A 160 -16.56 -12.70 7.41
C ALA A 160 -16.00 -11.40 8.00
N LEU A 161 -14.67 -11.26 8.06
CA LEU A 161 -13.99 -10.03 8.48
C LEU A 161 -14.36 -8.84 7.59
N TYR A 162 -14.38 -9.03 6.27
CA TYR A 162 -14.80 -7.99 5.33
C TYR A 162 -16.23 -7.51 5.61
N SER A 163 -17.18 -8.44 5.76
CA SER A 163 -18.60 -8.10 6.01
C SER A 163 -18.82 -7.38 7.34
N VAL A 164 -18.05 -7.72 8.37
CA VAL A 164 -18.17 -7.12 9.71
C VAL A 164 -17.44 -5.78 9.81
N SER A 165 -16.25 -5.67 9.23
CA SER A 165 -15.34 -4.53 9.44
C SER A 165 -15.33 -3.50 8.31
N VAL A 166 -15.80 -3.85 7.11
CA VAL A 166 -15.79 -2.98 5.93
C VAL A 166 -17.21 -2.68 5.48
N THR A 167 -17.85 -3.64 4.80
CA THR A 167 -19.19 -3.49 4.22
C THR A 167 -19.69 -4.82 3.66
N THR A 168 -20.96 -4.84 3.24
CA THR A 168 -21.49 -5.90 2.38
C THR A 168 -21.68 -5.31 0.98
N ASP A 169 -20.86 -5.73 0.04
CA ASP A 169 -21.00 -5.30 -1.36
C ASP A 169 -22.26 -5.88 -1.99
N SER A 170 -22.74 -5.24 -3.05
CA SER A 170 -23.89 -5.70 -3.83
C SER A 170 -23.61 -7.01 -4.56
N ASP A 171 -24.58 -7.93 -4.49
CA ASP A 171 -24.56 -9.20 -5.21
C ASP A 171 -24.68 -9.05 -6.74
N ALA A 172 -24.95 -7.83 -7.24
CA ALA A 172 -25.00 -7.54 -8.68
C ALA A 172 -23.63 -7.66 -9.37
N ASP A 173 -22.54 -7.53 -8.62
CA ASP A 173 -21.19 -7.79 -9.10
C ASP A 173 -20.65 -9.05 -8.38
N PRO A 174 -20.30 -10.11 -9.14
CA PRO A 174 -20.01 -11.43 -8.58
C PRO A 174 -18.63 -11.53 -7.92
N ARG A 175 -17.77 -10.51 -8.05
CA ARG A 175 -16.41 -10.55 -7.49
C ARG A 175 -16.45 -10.78 -5.97
N VAL A 176 -15.53 -11.61 -5.48
CA VAL A 176 -15.41 -11.96 -4.07
C VAL A 176 -14.44 -11.01 -3.39
N SER A 177 -14.96 -10.16 -2.50
CA SER A 177 -14.15 -9.20 -1.74
C SER A 177 -13.52 -9.83 -0.50
N ILE A 178 -12.24 -9.52 -0.29
CA ILE A 178 -11.51 -9.65 0.98
C ILE A 178 -10.94 -8.28 1.34
N ILE A 179 -10.48 -8.09 2.57
CA ILE A 179 -9.96 -6.77 2.97
C ILE A 179 -8.70 -6.46 2.13
N GLY A 180 -8.78 -5.39 1.33
CA GLY A 180 -7.68 -4.95 0.47
C GLY A 180 -7.56 -5.63 -0.90
N ALA A 181 -8.48 -6.52 -1.30
CA ALA A 181 -8.49 -7.13 -2.64
C ALA A 181 -9.88 -7.64 -3.08
N ALA A 182 -10.12 -7.70 -4.40
CA ALA A 182 -11.28 -8.33 -5.01
C ALA A 182 -10.84 -9.46 -5.95
N LEU A 183 -11.51 -10.61 -5.87
CA LEU A 183 -11.17 -11.82 -6.63
C LEU A 183 -12.28 -12.17 -7.61
N HIS A 184 -11.90 -12.69 -8.78
CA HIS A 184 -12.84 -13.42 -9.63
C HIS A 184 -13.45 -14.61 -8.86
N PRO A 185 -14.74 -14.98 -9.06
CA PRO A 185 -15.34 -16.17 -8.44
C PRO A 185 -14.52 -17.44 -8.64
N ASP A 186 -14.06 -17.69 -9.87
CA ASP A 186 -13.24 -18.88 -10.18
C ASP A 186 -11.91 -18.84 -9.44
N SER A 187 -11.24 -17.69 -9.37
CA SER A 187 -10.00 -17.52 -8.61
C SER A 187 -10.21 -17.75 -7.11
N ALA A 188 -11.36 -17.36 -6.56
CA ALA A 188 -11.71 -17.66 -5.17
C ALA A 188 -11.96 -19.17 -4.97
N ALA A 189 -12.59 -19.86 -5.92
CA ALA A 189 -12.78 -21.31 -5.88
C ALA A 189 -11.44 -22.07 -5.96
N ASP A 190 -10.56 -21.66 -6.88
CA ASP A 190 -9.21 -22.22 -7.04
C ASP A 190 -8.39 -22.02 -5.77
N PHE A 191 -8.44 -20.83 -5.17
CA PHE A 191 -7.74 -20.55 -3.93
C PHE A 191 -8.29 -21.40 -2.78
N ALA A 192 -9.63 -21.58 -2.71
CA ALA A 192 -10.25 -22.45 -1.72
C ALA A 192 -9.82 -23.92 -1.82
N ALA A 193 -9.32 -24.36 -2.98
CA ALA A 193 -8.84 -25.72 -3.20
C ALA A 193 -7.39 -25.94 -2.70
N LEU A 194 -6.63 -24.88 -2.44
CA LEU A 194 -5.25 -24.97 -1.96
C LEU A 194 -5.16 -25.50 -0.52
N ASP A 195 -4.20 -26.38 -0.29
CA ASP A 195 -3.90 -27.00 1.02
C ASP A 195 -2.40 -27.21 1.18
N ALA A 196 -1.78 -26.49 2.12
CA ALA A 196 -0.34 -26.53 2.37
C ALA A 196 0.12 -27.90 2.89
N THR A 197 -0.77 -28.69 3.50
CA THR A 197 -0.43 -30.04 4.03
C THR A 197 -0.16 -31.06 2.92
N LYS A 198 -0.50 -30.72 1.67
CA LYS A 198 -0.25 -31.56 0.49
C LYS A 198 1.08 -31.26 -0.18
N ALA A 199 1.82 -30.26 0.29
CA ALA A 199 3.11 -29.91 -0.28
C ALA A 199 4.12 -31.05 -0.05
N THR A 200 5.00 -31.24 -1.03
CA THR A 200 6.13 -32.16 -0.93
C THR A 200 7.42 -31.37 -1.19
N THR A 201 8.39 -31.53 -0.31
CA THR A 201 9.71 -30.90 -0.43
C THR A 201 10.75 -31.72 0.33
N GLU A 202 11.97 -31.78 -0.20
CA GLU A 202 13.12 -32.34 0.50
C GLU A 202 13.88 -31.27 1.32
N ALA A 203 13.51 -30.00 1.15
CA ALA A 203 14.12 -28.89 1.86
C ALA A 203 13.75 -28.92 3.35
N PRO A 204 14.67 -28.54 4.27
CA PRO A 204 14.31 -28.23 5.64
C PRO A 204 13.21 -27.18 5.70
N VAL A 205 12.20 -27.41 6.54
CA VAL A 205 11.03 -26.53 6.70
C VAL A 205 10.99 -25.92 8.09
N LEU A 206 10.66 -24.63 8.20
CA LEU A 206 10.28 -23.97 9.45
C LEU A 206 8.81 -23.59 9.38
N VAL A 207 8.04 -23.95 10.39
CA VAL A 207 6.68 -23.41 10.61
C VAL A 207 6.74 -22.45 11.78
N ALA A 208 6.60 -21.16 11.49
CA ALA A 208 6.50 -20.13 12.49
C ALA A 208 5.03 -19.72 12.66
N THR A 209 4.45 -19.92 13.83
CA THR A 209 3.02 -19.69 14.08
C THR A 209 2.78 -18.93 15.36
N ARG A 210 1.71 -18.14 15.39
CA ARG A 210 1.23 -17.48 16.61
C ARG A 210 0.83 -18.52 17.66
N ALA A 211 1.05 -18.22 18.94
CA ALA A 211 0.87 -19.19 20.03
C ALA A 211 -0.55 -19.77 20.08
N GLU A 212 -1.57 -18.95 19.84
CA GLU A 212 -2.98 -19.34 19.84
C GLU A 212 -3.39 -20.22 18.64
N ARG A 213 -2.54 -20.32 17.60
CA ARG A 213 -2.77 -21.16 16.42
C ARG A 213 -1.86 -22.40 16.37
N GLY A 214 -0.76 -22.41 17.12
CA GLY A 214 0.28 -23.46 17.06
C GLY A 214 -0.25 -24.88 17.25
N ASP A 215 -1.13 -25.07 18.23
CA ASP A 215 -1.74 -26.38 18.57
C ASP A 215 -2.99 -26.72 17.73
N SER A 216 -3.38 -25.86 16.79
CA SER A 216 -4.54 -26.14 15.94
C SER A 216 -4.28 -27.35 15.04
N LYS A 217 -5.30 -28.19 14.85
CA LYS A 217 -5.20 -29.40 14.03
C LYS A 217 -4.58 -29.16 12.64
N PRO A 218 -4.94 -28.10 11.87
CA PRO A 218 -4.30 -27.82 10.59
C PRO A 218 -2.80 -27.56 10.70
N VAL A 219 -2.36 -26.77 11.69
CA VAL A 219 -0.93 -26.45 11.90
C VAL A 219 -0.15 -27.69 12.31
N ARG A 220 -0.68 -28.51 13.22
CA ARG A 220 -0.04 -29.78 13.61
C ARG A 220 0.10 -30.74 12.44
N THR A 221 -0.97 -30.88 11.64
CA THR A 221 -0.93 -31.69 10.41
C THR A 221 0.14 -31.19 9.44
N LEU A 222 0.29 -29.87 9.29
CA LEU A 222 1.31 -29.27 8.43
C LEU A 222 2.73 -29.56 8.93
N VAL A 223 2.98 -29.39 10.22
CA VAL A 223 4.29 -29.67 10.83
C VAL A 223 4.66 -31.14 10.70
N ASP A 224 3.73 -32.05 10.98
CA ASP A 224 3.95 -33.49 10.85
C ASP A 224 4.21 -33.87 9.38
N ALA A 225 3.40 -33.36 8.45
CA ALA A 225 3.51 -33.67 7.02
C ALA A 225 4.84 -33.22 6.41
N LEU A 226 5.40 -32.10 6.90
CA LEU A 226 6.64 -31.52 6.40
C LEU A 226 7.86 -31.81 7.29
N SER A 227 7.67 -32.54 8.41
CA SER A 227 8.71 -32.76 9.43
C SER A 227 9.42 -31.46 9.83
N ALA A 228 8.62 -30.41 10.05
CA ALA A 228 9.12 -29.04 10.16
C ALA A 228 9.73 -28.71 11.54
N ASP A 229 10.77 -27.89 11.54
CA ASP A 229 11.19 -27.13 12.71
C ASP A 229 10.05 -26.16 13.10
N GLU A 230 9.95 -25.77 14.37
CA GLU A 230 8.88 -24.90 14.87
C GLU A 230 9.42 -23.61 15.50
N HIS A 231 8.69 -22.51 15.33
CA HIS A 231 8.96 -21.23 16.00
C HIS A 231 7.66 -20.57 16.46
N THR A 232 7.59 -20.12 17.71
CA THR A 232 6.41 -19.42 18.24
C THR A 232 6.57 -17.92 18.04
N LEU A 233 5.64 -17.33 17.30
CA LEU A 233 5.62 -15.91 16.97
C LEU A 233 5.01 -15.05 18.09
N SER A 234 5.42 -13.79 18.18
CA SER A 234 4.98 -12.80 19.17
C SER A 234 4.67 -11.44 18.54
N GLY A 235 3.51 -10.85 18.88
CA GLY A 235 3.13 -9.51 18.42
C GLY A 235 2.65 -9.43 16.95
N HIS A 236 2.22 -10.56 16.36
CA HIS A 236 1.79 -10.59 14.95
C HIS A 236 0.40 -10.01 14.69
N ASP A 237 -0.42 -9.86 15.73
CA ASP A 237 -1.73 -9.19 15.62
C ASP A 237 -1.51 -7.71 15.22
N ASP A 238 -0.67 -6.98 15.95
CA ASP A 238 -0.33 -5.58 15.64
C ASP A 238 0.53 -5.41 14.36
N PHE A 239 1.01 -6.51 13.79
CA PHE A 239 1.79 -6.51 12.55
C PHE A 239 0.93 -6.72 11.31
N LEU A 240 -0.04 -7.64 11.37
CA LEU A 240 -0.84 -8.08 10.22
C LEU A 240 -2.27 -7.55 10.25
N GLU A 241 -2.78 -7.28 11.44
CA GLU A 241 -4.16 -6.90 11.72
C GLU A 241 -4.19 -5.78 12.78
N PRO A 242 -3.44 -4.68 12.58
CA PRO A 242 -3.33 -3.64 13.58
C PRO A 242 -4.71 -3.02 13.87
N SER A 243 -4.97 -2.77 15.15
CA SER A 243 -6.21 -2.16 15.62
C SER A 243 -6.32 -0.67 15.26
N ASP A 244 -5.19 -0.02 14.96
CA ASP A 244 -5.07 1.36 14.48
C ASP A 244 -4.19 1.43 13.22
N PHE A 245 -3.88 2.63 12.72
CA PHE A 245 -3.03 2.82 11.53
C PHE A 245 -1.53 2.54 11.79
N GLU A 246 -1.10 2.31 13.02
CA GLU A 246 0.30 2.01 13.35
C GLU A 246 0.57 0.51 13.25
N VAL A 247 1.48 0.13 12.36
CA VAL A 247 1.95 -1.27 12.23
C VAL A 247 3.17 -1.45 13.12
N ILE A 248 3.12 -2.46 14.00
CA ILE A 248 4.27 -2.83 14.84
C ILE A 248 5.05 -3.95 14.16
N ILE A 249 6.30 -3.68 13.77
CA ILE A 249 7.15 -4.67 13.11
C ILE A 249 7.79 -5.60 14.16
N PRO A 250 7.55 -6.93 14.10
CA PRO A 250 8.07 -7.89 15.09
C PRO A 250 9.55 -8.23 14.79
N ALA A 251 10.44 -7.28 15.05
CA ALA A 251 11.84 -7.34 14.62
C ALA A 251 12.62 -8.55 15.19
N ALA A 252 12.28 -9.00 16.40
CA ALA A 252 12.90 -10.16 17.04
C ALA A 252 12.54 -11.47 16.32
N ASP A 253 11.27 -11.66 15.97
CA ASP A 253 10.83 -12.80 15.18
C ASP A 253 11.40 -12.75 13.77
N ILE A 254 11.39 -11.59 13.12
CA ILE A 254 12.02 -11.39 11.80
C ILE A 254 13.51 -11.76 11.83
N ALA A 255 14.24 -11.40 12.88
CA ALA A 255 15.64 -11.81 13.06
C ALA A 255 15.80 -13.32 13.25
N SER A 256 14.88 -13.96 13.98
CA SER A 256 14.88 -15.41 14.23
C SER A 256 14.60 -16.19 12.93
N LEU A 257 13.60 -15.76 12.16
CA LEU A 257 13.29 -16.30 10.83
C LEU A 257 14.46 -16.15 9.86
N ALA A 258 15.10 -14.97 9.83
CA ALA A 258 16.26 -14.73 8.99
C ALA A 258 17.44 -15.66 9.35
N THR A 259 17.72 -15.79 10.65
CA THR A 259 18.81 -16.63 11.17
C THR A 259 18.59 -18.11 10.86
N TRP A 260 17.38 -18.62 11.12
CA TRP A 260 17.06 -20.02 10.81
C TRP A 260 17.18 -20.30 9.31
N THR A 261 16.62 -19.41 8.47
CA THR A 261 16.64 -19.56 7.02
C THR A 261 18.08 -19.57 6.49
N ALA A 262 18.90 -18.59 6.91
CA ALA A 262 20.28 -18.47 6.45
C ALA A 262 21.20 -19.60 6.93
N ALA A 263 20.89 -20.21 8.08
CA ALA A 263 21.65 -21.35 8.60
C ALA A 263 21.57 -22.60 7.71
N LYS A 264 20.53 -22.73 6.88
CA LYS A 264 20.38 -23.86 5.95
C LYS A 264 21.25 -23.74 4.69
N PHE A 265 21.71 -22.54 4.35
CA PHE A 265 22.57 -22.33 3.19
C PHE A 265 24.03 -22.72 3.49
N PRO A 266 24.79 -23.24 2.52
CA PRO A 266 26.20 -23.56 2.72
C PRO A 266 27.04 -22.29 2.98
N SER A 267 27.96 -22.34 3.94
CA SER A 267 28.81 -21.19 4.32
C SER A 267 30.08 -21.03 3.50
N ARG A 268 30.45 -22.05 2.72
CA ARG A 268 31.79 -22.18 2.14
C ARG A 268 31.97 -21.50 0.77
N THR A 269 30.88 -21.17 0.07
CA THR A 269 30.96 -20.68 -1.31
C THR A 269 30.06 -19.47 -1.50
N ALA A 270 30.63 -18.37 -2.00
CA ALA A 270 29.90 -17.19 -2.42
C ALA A 270 30.18 -16.89 -3.90
N TYR A 271 29.12 -16.69 -4.67
CA TYR A 271 29.14 -16.46 -6.11
C TYR A 271 29.02 -14.97 -6.40
N ASP A 272 29.68 -14.49 -7.46
CA ASP A 272 29.42 -13.13 -7.94
C ASP A 272 27.99 -13.07 -8.48
N VAL A 273 27.26 -12.02 -8.08
CA VAL A 273 25.87 -11.82 -8.47
C VAL A 273 25.80 -10.81 -9.60
N GLU A 274 25.02 -11.12 -10.63
CA GLU A 274 24.66 -10.22 -11.70
C GLU A 274 23.14 -10.06 -11.72
N VAL A 275 22.62 -8.90 -11.35
CA VAL A 275 21.17 -8.63 -11.31
C VAL A 275 20.77 -7.93 -12.61
N PRO A 276 19.98 -8.57 -13.50
CA PRO A 276 19.44 -7.90 -14.68
C PRO A 276 18.45 -6.81 -14.27
N ARG A 277 18.82 -5.53 -14.47
CA ARG A 277 18.00 -4.39 -14.07
C ARG A 277 17.20 -3.85 -15.26
N ARG A 278 15.87 -3.96 -15.17
CA ARG A 278 14.94 -3.22 -16.03
C ARG A 278 14.28 -2.14 -15.19
N THR A 279 14.73 -0.90 -15.37
CA THR A 279 14.14 0.29 -14.72
C THR A 279 13.03 0.93 -15.56
N ARG A 280 12.68 0.29 -16.68
CA ARG A 280 11.52 0.61 -17.51
C ARG A 280 10.83 -0.67 -17.94
N SER A 281 9.51 -0.59 -18.11
CA SER A 281 8.70 -1.68 -18.65
C SER A 281 7.55 -1.12 -19.48
N LEU A 282 7.19 -1.85 -20.54
CA LEU A 282 5.98 -1.58 -21.31
C LEU A 282 4.86 -2.50 -20.78
N VAL A 283 3.81 -1.92 -20.21
CA VAL A 283 2.68 -2.63 -19.62
C VAL A 283 1.42 -2.21 -20.37
N ASP A 284 0.90 -3.08 -21.23
CA ASP A 284 -0.32 -2.84 -22.02
C ASP A 284 -0.31 -1.49 -22.79
N GLY A 285 0.85 -1.16 -23.39
CA GLY A 285 1.09 0.07 -24.14
C GLY A 285 1.49 1.29 -23.30
N ILE A 286 1.67 1.12 -21.99
CA ILE A 286 2.07 2.17 -21.05
C ILE A 286 3.54 1.99 -20.66
N ASP A 287 4.36 3.02 -20.86
CA ASP A 287 5.75 3.06 -20.39
C ASP A 287 5.73 3.41 -18.89
N GLU A 288 6.14 2.45 -18.06
CA GLU A 288 6.40 2.68 -16.65
C GLU A 288 7.90 2.74 -16.37
N SER A 289 8.35 3.78 -15.67
CA SER A 289 9.75 3.98 -15.29
C SER A 289 9.93 4.15 -13.79
N ILE A 290 10.92 3.45 -13.23
CA ILE A 290 11.36 3.62 -11.84
C ILE A 290 12.18 4.92 -11.74
N GLU A 291 11.78 5.79 -10.82
CA GLU A 291 12.42 7.07 -10.53
C GLU A 291 12.71 7.21 -9.04
N PHE A 292 13.63 8.11 -8.70
CA PHE A 292 13.97 8.46 -7.32
C PHE A 292 13.89 9.98 -7.18
N LEU A 293 12.94 10.46 -6.38
CA LEU A 293 12.61 11.88 -6.31
C LEU A 293 13.34 12.58 -5.16
N GLY A 294 13.93 13.73 -5.47
CA GLY A 294 14.56 14.63 -4.52
C GLY A 294 15.84 14.08 -3.88
N ALA A 295 16.39 14.85 -2.95
CA ALA A 295 17.64 14.50 -2.24
C ALA A 295 17.49 13.28 -1.31
N GLN A 296 16.26 12.88 -0.98
CA GLN A 296 15.95 11.74 -0.13
C GLN A 296 15.67 10.46 -0.93
N GLU A 297 15.82 10.51 -2.25
CA GLU A 297 15.62 9.38 -3.17
C GLU A 297 14.27 8.66 -2.94
N LEU A 298 13.18 9.43 -2.91
CA LEU A 298 11.84 8.86 -2.74
C LEU A 298 11.54 7.93 -3.91
N PHE A 299 11.25 6.67 -3.62
CA PHE A 299 10.91 5.70 -4.66
C PHE A 299 9.64 6.14 -5.39
N ALA A 300 9.68 6.19 -6.73
CA ALA A 300 8.54 6.54 -7.54
C ALA A 300 8.44 5.68 -8.81
N ILE A 301 7.23 5.56 -9.32
CA ILE A 301 6.94 5.04 -10.66
C ILE A 301 6.20 6.13 -11.41
N ARG A 302 6.75 6.48 -12.57
CA ARG A 302 6.08 7.30 -13.57
C ARG A 302 5.46 6.41 -14.62
N SER A 303 4.22 6.68 -14.99
CA SER A 303 3.52 6.00 -16.08
C SER A 303 3.18 7.03 -17.16
N SER A 304 3.52 6.72 -18.40
CA SER A 304 3.33 7.61 -19.56
C SER A 304 3.04 6.81 -20.84
N SER A 305 2.64 7.50 -21.92
CA SER A 305 2.47 6.91 -23.24
C SER A 305 2.99 7.87 -24.32
N ASP A 306 2.94 7.44 -25.58
CA ASP A 306 3.21 8.29 -26.75
C ASP A 306 2.28 9.50 -26.87
N ARG A 307 1.13 9.49 -26.18
CA ARG A 307 0.18 10.61 -26.11
C ARG A 307 0.54 11.64 -25.04
N CYS A 308 1.42 11.31 -24.10
CA CYS A 308 1.83 12.22 -23.03
C CYS A 308 2.89 13.20 -23.54
N LEU A 309 2.58 14.50 -23.48
CA LEU A 309 3.52 15.55 -23.85
C LEU A 309 4.44 15.91 -22.67
N PRO A 310 5.75 16.18 -22.89
CA PRO A 310 6.62 16.73 -21.86
C PRO A 310 6.04 18.02 -21.26
N GLY A 311 5.99 18.12 -19.92
CA GLY A 311 5.38 19.26 -19.24
C GLY A 311 3.84 19.29 -19.27
N GLY A 312 3.21 18.29 -19.90
CA GLY A 312 1.77 18.20 -20.07
C GLY A 312 1.00 17.77 -18.82
N PRO A 313 -0.31 17.55 -18.96
CA PRO A 313 -1.19 17.12 -17.87
C PRO A 313 -0.62 15.95 -17.06
N THR A 314 -0.54 16.13 -15.75
CA THR A 314 0.07 15.16 -14.84
C THR A 314 -0.75 14.96 -13.57
N VAL A 315 -0.97 13.71 -13.17
CA VAL A 315 -1.58 13.35 -11.88
C VAL A 315 -0.52 12.82 -10.92
N VAL A 316 -0.43 13.41 -9.72
CA VAL A 316 0.41 12.91 -8.62
C VAL A 316 -0.47 12.24 -7.57
N PHE A 317 -0.26 10.95 -7.35
CA PHE A 317 -1.00 10.16 -6.37
C PHE A 317 -0.24 10.05 -5.06
N TYR A 318 -0.93 10.36 -3.96
CA TYR A 318 -0.40 10.33 -2.61
C TYR A 318 -0.88 9.05 -1.90
N PRO A 319 0.06 8.23 -1.38
CA PRO A 319 -0.33 7.07 -0.57
C PRO A 319 -0.97 7.51 0.76
N THR A 320 -1.58 6.60 1.51
CA THR A 320 -2.11 6.90 2.85
C THR A 320 -1.38 6.10 3.93
N ALA A 321 -1.24 6.64 5.15
CA ALA A 321 -0.70 5.93 6.31
C ALA A 321 0.58 5.16 5.97
N ASN A 322 0.61 3.86 6.24
CA ASN A 322 1.74 2.97 5.93
C ASN A 322 1.64 2.35 4.53
N GLU A 323 0.60 2.67 3.76
CA GLU A 323 0.44 2.21 2.40
C GLU A 323 1.58 2.73 1.52
N HIS A 324 2.01 1.86 0.62
CA HIS A 324 2.96 2.20 -0.42
C HIS A 324 2.21 2.79 -1.63
N ARG A 325 2.94 3.18 -2.66
CA ARG A 325 2.51 3.88 -3.89
C ARG A 325 1.38 3.22 -4.69
N VAL A 326 0.89 2.05 -4.30
CA VAL A 326 -0.15 1.30 -5.04
C VAL A 326 -1.55 1.82 -4.77
N GLY A 327 -1.74 2.52 -3.64
CA GLY A 327 -3.03 3.09 -3.26
C GLY A 327 -4.06 2.06 -2.80
N PRO A 328 -5.25 2.53 -2.40
CA PRO A 328 -6.29 1.69 -1.83
C PRO A 328 -6.69 0.61 -2.82
N VAL A 329 -6.44 -0.65 -2.45
CA VAL A 329 -6.77 -1.82 -3.27
C VAL A 329 -6.22 -1.70 -4.69
N ARG A 330 -4.97 -1.22 -4.83
CA ARG A 330 -4.28 -1.08 -6.13
C ARG A 330 -4.85 0.00 -7.06
N MET A 331 -5.80 0.82 -6.60
CA MET A 331 -6.45 1.85 -7.42
C MET A 331 -5.46 2.83 -8.07
N TRP A 332 -4.36 3.20 -7.39
CA TRP A 332 -3.38 4.11 -8.01
C TRP A 332 -2.67 3.47 -9.19
N VAL A 333 -2.34 2.18 -9.13
CA VAL A 333 -1.73 1.46 -10.26
C VAL A 333 -2.69 1.43 -11.45
N GLU A 334 -3.96 1.13 -11.20
CA GLU A 334 -4.97 1.04 -12.26
C GLU A 334 -5.22 2.38 -12.94
N LEU A 335 -5.33 3.46 -12.16
CA LEU A 335 -5.46 4.81 -12.71
C LEU A 335 -4.17 5.26 -13.41
N ALA A 336 -3.00 4.91 -12.88
CA ALA A 336 -1.71 5.22 -13.50
C ALA A 336 -1.51 4.54 -14.85
N ARG A 337 -2.15 3.40 -15.10
CA ARG A 337 -2.13 2.71 -16.40
C ARG A 337 -3.28 3.14 -17.32
N LEU A 338 -4.38 3.64 -16.77
CA LEU A 338 -5.50 4.17 -17.55
C LEU A 338 -5.21 5.56 -18.12
N LEU A 339 -4.82 6.51 -17.27
CA LEU A 339 -4.75 7.93 -17.60
C LEU A 339 -3.75 8.27 -18.73
N PRO A 340 -2.57 7.61 -18.84
CA PRO A 340 -1.67 7.88 -19.95
C PRO A 340 -2.24 7.52 -21.32
N ARG A 341 -3.23 6.61 -21.39
CA ARG A 341 -3.95 6.32 -22.66
C ARG A 341 -4.66 7.55 -23.23
N PHE A 342 -4.88 8.56 -22.40
CA PHE A 342 -5.53 9.83 -22.76
C PHE A 342 -4.58 11.03 -22.69
N GLY A 343 -3.26 10.79 -22.66
CA GLY A 343 -2.25 11.86 -22.66
C GLY A 343 -1.96 12.48 -21.30
N VAL A 344 -2.48 11.91 -20.20
CA VAL A 344 -2.22 12.37 -18.83
C VAL A 344 -1.16 11.50 -18.18
N SER A 345 0.03 12.05 -17.92
CA SER A 345 1.09 11.31 -17.24
C SER A 345 0.76 11.13 -15.75
N THR A 346 1.31 10.11 -15.10
CA THR A 346 1.07 9.91 -13.66
C THR A 346 2.34 9.62 -12.89
N VAL A 347 2.41 10.09 -11.66
CA VAL A 347 3.48 9.79 -10.71
C VAL A 347 2.90 9.22 -9.43
N ARG A 348 3.38 8.05 -9.05
CA ARG A 348 3.09 7.39 -7.76
C ARG A 348 4.39 7.26 -6.99
N PHE A 349 4.40 7.52 -5.70
CA PHE A 349 5.63 7.52 -4.90
C PHE A 349 5.41 6.99 -3.48
N ASP A 350 6.50 6.56 -2.87
CA ASP A 350 6.56 6.16 -1.46
C ASP A 350 7.15 7.30 -0.63
N ARG A 351 6.47 7.66 0.47
CA ARG A 351 7.00 8.63 1.45
C ARG A 351 8.14 8.00 2.24
N ARG A 352 8.99 8.83 2.85
CA ARG A 352 9.98 8.31 3.82
C ARG A 352 9.27 7.48 4.90
N GLY A 353 9.79 6.28 5.14
CA GLY A 353 9.19 5.33 6.08
C GLY A 353 8.01 4.53 5.53
N THR A 354 7.64 4.68 4.25
CA THR A 354 6.67 3.79 3.59
C THR A 354 7.29 3.10 2.38
N GLY A 355 6.69 1.99 1.94
CA GLY A 355 7.09 1.28 0.73
C GLY A 355 8.60 1.06 0.59
N GLU A 356 9.15 1.46 -0.56
CA GLU A 356 10.57 1.32 -0.90
C GLU A 356 11.44 2.52 -0.53
N SER A 357 10.89 3.57 0.04
CA SER A 357 11.67 4.75 0.42
C SER A 357 12.44 4.49 1.73
N GLY A 358 13.77 4.64 1.65
CA GLY A 358 14.70 4.47 2.76
C GLY A 358 15.00 3.01 3.15
N VAL A 359 15.70 2.87 4.28
CA VAL A 359 16.00 1.61 4.97
C VAL A 359 14.98 1.39 6.08
N VAL A 360 14.72 0.13 6.44
CA VAL A 360 13.90 -0.20 7.62
C VAL A 360 14.80 -0.37 8.83
N ALA A 361 14.42 0.23 9.96
CA ALA A 361 15.10 0.05 11.24
C ALA A 361 14.30 -0.86 12.18
N ASP A 362 14.98 -1.48 13.15
CA ASP A 362 14.31 -2.20 14.23
C ASP A 362 13.48 -1.22 15.07
N GLY A 363 12.22 -1.54 15.31
CA GLY A 363 11.29 -0.66 16.05
C GLY A 363 10.85 0.59 15.28
N GLU A 364 11.01 0.60 13.95
CA GLU A 364 10.50 1.67 13.10
C GLU A 364 8.99 1.87 13.28
N VAL A 365 8.58 3.12 13.47
CA VAL A 365 7.18 3.54 13.45
C VAL A 365 7.05 4.72 12.50
N THR A 366 6.22 4.56 11.47
CA THR A 366 5.99 5.62 10.49
C THR A 366 4.87 6.52 10.94
N ARG A 367 5.22 7.78 11.23
CA ARG A 367 4.25 8.77 11.67
C ARG A 367 3.34 9.15 10.52
N LEU A 368 2.03 9.10 10.78
CA LEU A 368 1.00 9.53 9.83
C LEU A 368 1.22 10.96 9.31
N TYR A 369 1.64 11.86 10.21
CA TYR A 369 1.88 13.27 9.92
C TYR A 369 3.22 13.75 10.44
N SER A 370 4.07 14.25 9.55
CA SER A 370 5.41 14.73 9.91
C SER A 370 5.88 15.89 9.01
N PRO A 371 6.80 16.75 9.49
CA PRO A 371 7.49 17.71 8.63
C PRO A 371 8.17 17.05 7.43
N GLU A 372 8.74 15.87 7.62
CA GLU A 372 9.37 15.08 6.57
C GLU A 372 8.34 14.69 5.49
N GLY A 373 7.15 14.25 5.88
CA GLY A 373 6.07 13.95 4.94
C GLY A 373 5.58 15.18 4.16
N ASN A 374 5.67 16.38 4.75
CA ASN A 374 5.37 17.63 4.05
C ASN A 374 6.41 17.93 2.96
N GLU A 375 7.70 17.74 3.26
CA GLU A 375 8.78 17.90 2.28
C GLU A 375 8.65 16.89 1.14
N ASP A 376 8.33 15.64 1.46
CA ASP A 376 8.12 14.58 0.48
C ASP A 376 6.94 14.93 -0.44
N ALA A 377 5.88 15.49 0.14
CA ALA A 377 4.70 15.93 -0.60
C ALA A 377 5.01 17.04 -1.62
N LEU A 378 5.86 18.00 -1.25
CA LEU A 378 6.29 19.06 -2.16
C LEU A 378 7.23 18.53 -3.24
N THR A 379 8.16 17.65 -2.85
CA THR A 379 9.13 17.02 -3.77
C THR A 379 8.41 16.29 -4.90
N ALA A 380 7.33 15.55 -4.58
CA ALA A 380 6.55 14.82 -5.58
C ALA A 380 5.93 15.73 -6.65
N VAL A 381 5.44 16.92 -6.27
CA VAL A 381 4.91 17.92 -7.23
C VAL A 381 6.05 18.57 -8.01
N GLN A 382 7.11 19.00 -7.33
CA GLN A 382 8.26 19.68 -7.94
C GLN A 382 8.97 18.81 -8.99
N GLN A 383 9.03 17.50 -8.77
CA GLN A 383 9.66 16.53 -9.68
C GLN A 383 8.66 15.71 -10.49
N SER A 384 7.40 16.15 -10.54
CA SER A 384 6.38 15.53 -11.38
C SER A 384 6.64 15.72 -12.88
N GLY A 385 7.51 16.65 -13.27
CA GLY A 385 7.83 16.93 -14.68
C GLY A 385 6.84 17.86 -15.39
N ALA A 386 5.86 18.43 -14.67
CA ALA A 386 4.92 19.42 -15.18
C ALA A 386 4.95 20.71 -14.34
N SER A 387 4.47 21.82 -14.91
CA SER A 387 4.24 23.05 -14.16
C SER A 387 3.00 22.90 -13.25
N PRO A 388 2.93 23.61 -12.10
CA PRO A 388 1.81 23.45 -11.15
C PRO A 388 0.41 23.58 -11.78
N ASP A 389 0.23 24.47 -12.75
CA ASP A 389 -1.01 24.71 -13.49
C ASP A 389 -1.43 23.56 -14.44
N ASN A 390 -0.56 22.55 -14.62
CA ASN A 390 -0.81 21.30 -15.33
C ASN A 390 -0.81 20.07 -14.41
N ILE A 391 -0.87 20.27 -13.09
CA ILE A 391 -0.85 19.17 -12.11
C ILE A 391 -2.20 19.04 -11.41
N LEU A 392 -2.70 17.80 -11.34
CA LEU A 392 -3.74 17.38 -10.41
C LEU A 392 -3.09 16.51 -9.33
N VAL A 393 -3.42 16.76 -8.07
CA VAL A 393 -3.01 15.90 -6.95
C VAL A 393 -4.20 15.16 -6.39
N SER A 394 -4.00 13.90 -5.99
CA SER A 394 -5.03 13.13 -5.29
C SER A 394 -4.45 12.25 -4.20
N GLY A 395 -5.18 12.11 -3.09
CA GLY A 395 -4.82 11.26 -1.97
C GLY A 395 -6.01 10.95 -1.07
N MET A 396 -5.88 9.90 -0.27
CA MET A 396 -6.91 9.45 0.69
C MET A 396 -6.45 9.65 2.13
N CYS A 397 -7.37 10.00 3.04
CA CYS A 397 -7.09 10.16 4.48
C CYS A 397 -5.87 11.06 4.74
N SER A 398 -4.76 10.53 5.22
CA SER A 398 -3.51 11.29 5.40
C SER A 398 -2.86 11.72 4.08
N GLY A 399 -3.00 10.91 3.03
CA GLY A 399 -2.63 11.26 1.66
C GLY A 399 -3.44 12.45 1.14
N SER A 400 -4.72 12.57 1.54
CA SER A 400 -5.54 13.75 1.24
C SER A 400 -5.00 15.02 1.92
N TRP A 401 -4.52 14.89 3.16
CA TRP A 401 -3.84 16.00 3.82
C TRP A 401 -2.59 16.41 3.04
N TYR A 402 -1.73 15.46 2.66
CA TYR A 402 -0.46 15.76 1.98
C TYR A 402 -0.66 16.33 0.58
N SER A 403 -1.65 15.82 -0.16
CA SER A 403 -2.01 16.35 -1.46
C SER A 403 -2.61 17.76 -1.33
N SER A 404 -3.49 18.00 -0.35
CA SER A 404 -4.02 19.34 -0.02
C SER A 404 -2.91 20.31 0.38
N PHE A 405 -1.93 19.86 1.16
CA PHE A 405 -0.76 20.64 1.54
C PHE A 405 0.08 21.02 0.32
N ALA A 406 0.48 20.06 -0.51
CA ALA A 406 1.27 20.36 -1.70
C ALA A 406 0.50 21.28 -2.66
N ALA A 407 -0.81 21.04 -2.85
CA ALA A 407 -1.66 21.85 -3.69
C ALA A 407 -1.69 23.33 -3.27
N ARG A 408 -1.85 23.62 -1.97
CA ARG A 408 -1.91 25.00 -1.49
C ARG A 408 -0.55 25.70 -1.47
N GLU A 409 0.55 24.97 -1.25
CA GLU A 409 1.88 25.58 -1.24
C GLU A 409 2.33 25.89 -2.67
N MET A 410 2.10 24.96 -3.60
CA MET A 410 2.56 25.03 -4.99
C MET A 410 1.57 25.70 -5.95
N GLY A 411 0.29 25.84 -5.57
CA GLY A 411 -0.75 26.37 -6.45
C GLY A 411 -1.02 25.47 -7.65
N VAL A 412 -1.25 24.17 -7.39
CA VAL A 412 -1.53 23.21 -8.47
C VAL A 412 -2.91 23.45 -9.10
N ARG A 413 -3.14 22.95 -10.30
CA ARG A 413 -4.41 23.12 -11.02
C ARG A 413 -5.62 22.58 -10.27
N SER A 414 -5.53 21.35 -9.78
CA SER A 414 -6.65 20.66 -9.14
C SER A 414 -6.22 19.74 -8.01
N ALA A 415 -7.10 19.58 -7.02
CA ALA A 415 -6.93 18.64 -5.92
C ALA A 415 -8.21 17.82 -5.73
N VAL A 416 -8.06 16.49 -5.71
CA VAL A 416 -9.14 15.56 -5.35
C VAL A 416 -8.82 14.90 -4.01
N LEU A 417 -9.60 15.27 -3.00
CA LEU A 417 -9.37 14.97 -1.59
C LEU A 417 -10.34 13.87 -1.15
N LEU A 418 -9.84 12.67 -0.87
CA LEU A 418 -10.67 11.51 -0.51
C LEU A 418 -10.67 11.32 1.01
N ASN A 419 -11.86 11.22 1.62
CA ASN A 419 -12.06 10.85 3.03
C ASN A 419 -11.16 11.66 3.99
N THR A 420 -11.26 12.99 3.90
CA THR A 420 -10.40 13.92 4.66
C THR A 420 -10.88 14.06 6.10
N LEU A 421 -10.00 13.77 7.07
CA LEU A 421 -10.29 13.90 8.50
C LEU A 421 -9.74 15.19 9.12
N ASP A 422 -8.55 15.64 8.66
CA ASP A 422 -7.89 16.84 9.18
C ASP A 422 -8.19 18.07 8.32
N TRP A 423 -8.92 19.01 8.90
CA TRP A 423 -9.38 20.23 8.26
C TRP A 423 -8.59 21.48 8.66
N THR A 424 -7.87 21.39 9.78
CA THR A 424 -7.15 22.53 10.36
C THR A 424 -5.64 22.40 10.17
N THR A 425 -4.97 23.48 9.79
CA THR A 425 -3.54 23.46 9.41
C THR A 425 -2.56 23.53 10.58
N ARG A 426 -3.03 23.99 11.75
CA ARG A 426 -2.26 23.94 13.00
C ARG A 426 -2.72 22.73 13.81
N ARG A 427 -1.80 21.83 14.13
CA ARG A 427 -2.09 20.56 14.81
C ARG A 427 -1.58 20.60 16.26
N LEU A 428 -2.39 21.13 17.17
CA LEU A 428 -2.13 20.92 18.60
C LEU A 428 -2.39 19.45 18.93
N GLU A 429 -1.60 18.89 19.84
CA GLU A 429 -1.62 17.46 20.21
C GLU A 429 -3.01 16.97 20.65
N PHE A 430 -3.79 17.84 21.29
CA PHE A 430 -5.19 17.62 21.66
C PHE A 430 -6.12 17.37 20.46
N VAL A 431 -5.92 18.06 19.34
CA VAL A 431 -6.75 17.91 18.12
C VAL A 431 -6.32 16.69 17.30
N LYS A 432 -5.04 16.31 17.38
CA LYS A 432 -4.55 15.04 16.82
C LYS A 432 -5.35 13.87 17.39
N ARG A 433 -5.52 13.79 18.72
CA ARG A 433 -6.31 12.73 19.37
C ARG A 433 -7.80 12.72 19.02
N SER A 434 -8.37 13.83 18.54
CA SER A 434 -9.79 13.86 18.13
C SER A 434 -10.03 13.42 16.69
N SER A 435 -8.96 13.33 15.89
CA SER A 435 -8.97 12.83 14.50
C SER A 435 -8.41 11.41 14.38
N MET A 436 -7.93 10.85 15.49
CA MET A 436 -7.36 9.51 15.62
C MET A 436 -8.16 8.80 16.71
N HIS A 437 -8.90 7.73 16.39
CA HIS A 437 -9.54 6.90 17.41
C HIS A 437 -8.47 6.04 18.09
N THR A 438 -7.75 6.61 19.04
CA THR A 438 -6.77 5.86 19.83
C THR A 438 -7.53 5.11 20.94
N GLU A 439 -7.90 3.85 20.71
CA GLU A 439 -8.35 2.97 21.80
C GLU A 439 -7.13 2.41 22.54
N GLU A 440 -6.71 3.04 23.64
CA GLU A 440 -5.77 2.41 24.59
C GLU A 440 -6.56 1.60 25.64
N THR A 441 -6.32 0.28 25.71
CA THR A 441 -6.94 -0.60 26.70
C THR A 441 -6.31 -0.44 28.10
N GLY A 442 -6.94 0.36 28.97
CA GLY A 442 -6.57 0.46 30.39
C GLY A 442 -7.65 1.08 31.29
N LEU A 443 -7.64 0.78 32.60
CA LEU A 443 -8.61 1.34 33.56
C LEU A 443 -8.53 2.88 33.70
N ARG A 444 -7.34 3.46 33.55
CA ARG A 444 -7.14 4.92 33.48
C ARG A 444 -7.60 5.51 32.14
N ALA A 445 -7.45 4.77 31.04
CA ALA A 445 -7.95 5.16 29.72
C ALA A 445 -9.47 5.19 29.68
N ARG A 446 -10.17 4.17 30.21
CA ARG A 446 -11.65 4.17 30.32
C ARG A 446 -12.23 5.35 31.10
N ALA A 447 -11.50 5.87 32.09
CA ALA A 447 -11.91 7.07 32.82
C ALA A 447 -11.67 8.35 31.99
N LEU A 448 -10.55 8.41 31.27
CA LEU A 448 -10.22 9.48 30.32
C LEU A 448 -11.15 9.47 29.09
N ASP A 449 -11.56 8.31 28.59
CA ASP A 449 -12.51 8.13 27.49
C ASP A 449 -13.93 8.51 27.90
N ARG A 450 -14.34 8.20 29.14
CA ARG A 450 -15.61 8.71 29.67
C ARG A 450 -15.59 10.23 29.84
N LEU A 451 -14.46 10.80 30.27
CA LEU A 451 -14.25 12.25 30.33
C LEU A 451 -14.14 12.87 28.92
N HIS A 452 -13.57 12.17 27.95
CA HIS A 452 -13.47 12.58 26.55
C HIS A 452 -14.84 12.51 25.88
N HIS A 453 -15.59 11.42 26.04
CA HIS A 453 -16.97 11.28 25.57
C HIS A 453 -17.91 12.28 26.23
N TRP A 454 -17.76 12.53 27.53
CA TRP A 454 -18.51 13.59 28.20
C TRP A 454 -18.08 14.98 27.71
N GLY A 455 -16.79 15.21 27.50
CA GLY A 455 -16.24 16.45 26.94
C GLY A 455 -16.63 16.69 25.48
N VAL A 456 -16.71 15.63 24.67
CA VAL A 456 -17.14 15.61 23.26
C VAL A 456 -18.65 15.78 23.20
N ALA A 457 -19.44 15.09 24.02
CA ALA A 457 -20.88 15.29 24.14
C ALA A 457 -21.22 16.72 24.60
N THR A 458 -20.50 17.25 25.59
CA THR A 458 -20.66 18.64 26.07
C THR A 458 -20.22 19.65 25.00
N LYS A 459 -19.11 19.39 24.30
CA LYS A 459 -18.60 20.20 23.17
C LYS A 459 -19.59 20.20 22.00
N ASN A 460 -20.15 19.03 21.65
CA ASN A 460 -21.13 18.85 20.58
C ASN A 460 -22.48 19.49 20.94
N ALA A 461 -22.87 19.47 22.22
CA ALA A 461 -24.08 20.16 22.70
C ALA A 461 -23.94 21.69 22.71
N LEU A 462 -22.73 22.23 22.91
CA LEU A 462 -22.44 23.67 22.88
C LEU A 462 -22.06 24.18 21.48
N GLN A 463 -21.62 23.29 20.59
CA GLN A 463 -21.12 23.58 19.24
C GLN A 463 -22.03 24.48 18.40
N PRO A 464 -23.36 24.22 18.33
CA PRO A 464 -24.27 25.02 17.52
C PRO A 464 -24.48 26.43 18.08
N ARG A 465 -24.20 26.64 19.37
CA ARG A 465 -24.40 27.93 20.06
C ARG A 465 -23.19 28.85 19.97
N ILE A 466 -22.02 28.33 19.59
CA ILE A 466 -20.81 29.14 19.41
C ILE A 466 -20.95 29.94 18.11
N PRO A 467 -20.85 31.28 18.13
CA PRO A 467 -20.86 32.06 16.90
C PRO A 467 -19.74 31.60 15.95
N TYR A 468 -20.04 31.47 14.66
CA TYR A 468 -19.07 30.90 13.71
C TYR A 468 -17.75 31.68 13.63
N ALA A 469 -17.78 32.99 13.91
CA ALA A 469 -16.56 33.81 14.03
C ALA A 469 -15.61 33.33 15.15
N LEU A 470 -16.16 32.88 16.29
CA LEU A 470 -15.38 32.28 17.37
C LEU A 470 -14.94 30.86 17.00
N TRP A 471 -15.80 30.09 16.31
CA TRP A 471 -15.47 28.75 15.81
C TRP A 471 -14.25 28.77 14.88
N ILE A 472 -14.26 29.63 13.85
CA ILE A 472 -13.12 29.77 12.94
C ILE A 472 -11.87 30.32 13.66
N TRP A 473 -12.02 31.18 14.67
CA TRP A 473 -10.90 31.66 15.47
C TRP A 473 -10.24 30.53 16.28
N LEU A 474 -11.04 29.66 16.90
CA LEU A 474 -10.56 28.46 17.60
C LEU A 474 -9.86 27.50 16.63
N GLY A 475 -10.45 27.29 15.45
CA GLY A 475 -9.84 26.53 14.37
C GLY A 475 -8.50 27.11 13.94
N ARG A 476 -8.38 28.42 13.70
CA ARG A 476 -7.10 29.06 13.33
C ARG A 476 -6.01 28.90 14.40
N ARG A 477 -6.37 28.65 15.65
CA ARG A 477 -5.44 28.33 16.74
C ARG A 477 -5.11 26.84 16.83
N GLY A 478 -5.73 25.99 16.03
CA GLY A 478 -5.51 24.55 16.01
C GLY A 478 -6.21 23.83 17.17
N LEU A 479 -7.27 24.42 17.74
CA LEU A 479 -7.99 23.86 18.90
C LEU A 479 -9.18 22.98 18.51
N ILE A 480 -9.66 23.11 17.28
CA ILE A 480 -10.78 22.34 16.73
C ILE A 480 -10.61 22.15 15.20
N GLN A 481 -11.34 21.20 14.63
CA GLN A 481 -11.41 20.98 13.18
C GLN A 481 -12.40 21.95 12.54
N VAL A 482 -12.01 22.60 11.44
CA VAL A 482 -12.86 23.54 10.69
C VAL A 482 -12.60 23.41 9.19
N PRO A 483 -13.51 22.79 8.40
CA PRO A 483 -13.32 22.58 6.96
C PRO A 483 -13.00 23.83 6.16
N GLU A 484 -13.58 24.99 6.52
CA GLU A 484 -13.26 26.25 5.85
C GLU A 484 -11.76 26.55 5.85
N ILE A 485 -10.99 26.16 6.89
CA ILE A 485 -9.59 26.56 7.01
C ILE A 485 -8.73 25.95 5.90
N SER A 486 -8.76 24.63 5.71
CA SER A 486 -8.00 23.99 4.62
C SER A 486 -8.56 24.35 3.25
N LEU A 487 -9.89 24.31 3.08
CA LEU A 487 -10.54 24.57 1.80
C LEU A 487 -10.34 26.02 1.33
N ARG A 488 -10.36 26.99 2.25
CA ARG A 488 -10.08 28.38 1.93
C ARG A 488 -8.67 28.59 1.38
N LEU A 489 -7.67 27.89 1.92
CA LEU A 489 -6.29 28.02 1.46
C LEU A 489 -6.12 27.53 0.03
N LEU A 490 -6.87 26.49 -0.35
CA LEU A 490 -6.95 26.01 -1.74
C LEU A 490 -7.68 27.00 -2.64
N SER A 491 -8.84 27.51 -2.20
CA SER A 491 -9.58 28.55 -2.93
C SER A 491 -8.80 29.84 -3.13
N ASP A 492 -8.02 30.27 -2.12
CA ASP A 492 -7.16 31.46 -2.18
C ASP A 492 -6.01 31.31 -3.19
N ARG A 493 -5.69 30.07 -3.58
CA ARG A 493 -4.71 29.72 -4.62
C ARG A 493 -5.37 29.28 -5.93
N GLU A 494 -6.68 29.47 -6.05
CA GLU A 494 -7.48 29.11 -7.24
C GLU A 494 -7.42 27.62 -7.64
N VAL A 495 -7.07 26.74 -6.70
CA VAL A 495 -7.03 25.29 -6.92
C VAL A 495 -8.46 24.76 -7.12
N GLN A 496 -8.72 24.04 -8.22
CA GLN A 496 -10.00 23.35 -8.43
C GLN A 496 -10.12 22.17 -7.47
N THR A 497 -10.95 22.32 -6.43
CA THR A 497 -10.97 21.37 -5.30
C THR A 497 -12.25 20.53 -5.29
N ARG A 498 -12.09 19.20 -5.34
CA ARG A 498 -13.19 18.25 -5.11
C ARG A 498 -12.89 17.41 -3.87
N VAL A 499 -13.85 17.35 -2.96
CA VAL A 499 -13.81 16.50 -1.76
C VAL A 499 -14.83 15.39 -1.92
N LEU A 500 -14.38 14.15 -1.79
CA LEU A 500 -15.19 12.95 -1.88
C LEU A 500 -15.18 12.26 -0.51
N LEU A 501 -16.36 12.06 0.10
CA LEU A 501 -16.50 11.58 1.47
C LEU A 501 -17.39 10.34 1.53
N SER A 502 -16.93 9.34 2.28
CA SER A 502 -17.77 8.26 2.79
C SER A 502 -18.86 8.82 3.73
N PRO A 503 -19.94 8.08 4.02
CA PRO A 503 -21.00 8.54 4.93
C PRO A 503 -20.48 9.00 6.30
N THR A 504 -19.54 8.25 6.88
CA THR A 504 -18.93 8.57 8.17
C THR A 504 -18.11 9.86 8.10
N ASP A 505 -17.33 10.03 7.03
CA ASP A 505 -16.49 11.22 6.85
C ASP A 505 -17.32 12.47 6.49
N ALA A 506 -18.47 12.28 5.82
CA ALA A 506 -19.45 13.34 5.58
C ALA A 506 -20.08 13.82 6.90
N THR A 507 -20.45 12.88 7.77
CA THR A 507 -20.92 13.20 9.13
C THR A 507 -19.86 13.98 9.92
N TRP A 508 -18.59 13.61 9.78
CA TRP A 508 -17.47 14.33 10.38
C TRP A 508 -17.32 15.75 9.82
N PHE A 509 -17.45 15.92 8.50
CA PHE A 509 -17.45 17.23 7.84
C PHE A 509 -18.59 18.14 8.33
N GLU A 510 -19.81 17.61 8.42
CA GLU A 510 -20.99 18.32 8.91
C GLU A 510 -20.87 18.70 10.39
N THR A 511 -20.43 17.75 11.22
CA THR A 511 -20.20 17.97 12.65
C THR A 511 -19.18 19.08 12.86
N ASN A 512 -18.18 19.22 12.00
CA ASN A 512 -17.20 20.31 12.06
C ASN A 512 -17.67 21.61 11.37
N ARG A 513 -18.98 21.75 11.14
CA ARG A 513 -19.67 22.92 10.56
C ARG A 513 -19.19 23.22 9.13
N GLY A 514 -18.95 22.16 8.35
CA GLY A 514 -18.62 22.23 6.93
C GLY A 514 -19.59 23.07 6.09
N PRO A 515 -20.93 22.86 6.17
CA PRO A 515 -21.91 23.62 5.38
C PRO A 515 -21.87 25.13 5.62
N GLU A 516 -21.56 25.58 6.85
CA GLU A 516 -21.38 27.01 7.14
C GLU A 516 -20.12 27.57 6.49
N GLY A 517 -19.03 26.79 6.49
CA GLY A 517 -17.80 27.11 5.78
C GLY A 517 -18.03 27.22 4.29
N MET A 518 -18.75 26.26 3.69
CA MET A 518 -19.08 26.24 2.27
C MET A 518 -19.88 27.49 1.85
N ARG A 519 -20.89 27.90 2.63
CA ARG A 519 -21.65 29.15 2.37
C ARG A 519 -20.75 30.39 2.31
N ARG A 520 -19.69 30.45 3.12
CA ARG A 520 -18.74 31.57 3.09
C ARG A 520 -17.76 31.49 1.93
N LEU A 521 -17.42 30.28 1.50
CA LEU A 521 -16.54 30.02 0.35
C LEU A 521 -17.24 30.27 -0.99
N GLN A 522 -18.57 30.31 -1.06
CA GLN A 522 -19.32 30.63 -2.29
C GLN A 522 -18.93 31.97 -2.93
N ARG A 523 -18.30 32.89 -2.19
CA ARG A 523 -17.85 34.20 -2.69
C ARG A 523 -16.43 34.17 -3.30
N ARG A 524 -15.81 33.00 -3.41
CA ARG A 524 -14.43 32.84 -3.91
C ARG A 524 -14.43 32.51 -5.40
N ALA A 525 -13.31 32.81 -6.06
CA ALA A 525 -13.10 32.53 -7.48
C ALA A 525 -13.15 31.02 -7.77
N SER A 526 -12.45 30.22 -6.96
CA SER A 526 -12.57 28.75 -6.98
C SER A 526 -13.38 28.27 -5.77
N VAL A 527 -14.59 27.77 -6.02
CA VAL A 527 -15.49 27.22 -5.00
C VAL A 527 -15.29 25.70 -4.93
N PRO A 528 -14.87 25.14 -3.78
CA PRO A 528 -14.71 23.70 -3.62
C PRO A 528 -16.05 22.98 -3.75
N THR A 529 -16.02 21.73 -4.21
CA THR A 529 -17.20 20.86 -4.20
C THR A 529 -17.02 19.76 -3.18
N VAL A 530 -18.02 19.51 -2.33
CA VAL A 530 -18.02 18.41 -1.38
C VAL A 530 -19.14 17.45 -1.77
N THR A 531 -18.81 16.17 -1.91
CA THR A 531 -19.76 15.11 -2.27
C THR A 531 -19.67 14.00 -1.24
N SER A 532 -20.82 13.62 -0.70
CA SER A 532 -20.99 12.44 0.14
C SER A 532 -21.56 11.31 -0.70
N PHE A 533 -21.09 10.09 -0.45
CA PHE A 533 -21.76 8.87 -0.93
C PHE A 533 -22.77 8.37 0.09
N GLU A 534 -23.76 7.58 -0.37
CA GLU A 534 -24.80 6.98 0.49
C GLU A 534 -24.30 5.79 1.30
N SER A 535 -23.27 5.08 0.81
CA SER A 535 -22.70 3.90 1.46
C SER A 535 -21.18 3.79 1.25
N GLY A 536 -20.56 2.90 2.03
CA GLY A 536 -19.15 2.55 1.94
C GLY A 536 -18.30 3.03 3.12
N ASP A 537 -17.01 2.73 3.06
CA ASP A 537 -16.06 2.85 4.18
C ASP A 537 -15.00 3.95 3.97
N HIS A 538 -14.33 4.30 5.07
CA HIS A 538 -13.24 5.29 5.09
C HIS A 538 -12.01 4.86 4.28
N SER A 539 -11.69 3.56 4.28
CA SER A 539 -10.44 3.03 3.68
C SER A 539 -10.58 2.69 2.20
N LEU A 540 -11.79 2.83 1.63
CA LEU A 540 -12.13 2.41 0.27
C LEU A 540 -11.85 0.92 0.00
N TYR A 541 -11.94 0.09 1.05
CA TYR A 541 -11.90 -1.35 0.88
C TYR A 541 -13.20 -1.88 0.29
N GLY A 542 -14.33 -1.21 0.57
CA GLY A 542 -15.64 -1.43 -0.05
C GLY A 542 -15.56 -1.31 -1.55
N ARG A 543 -15.79 -2.41 -2.28
CA ARG A 543 -15.64 -2.47 -3.74
C ARG A 543 -16.56 -1.46 -4.42
N ASP A 544 -17.83 -1.43 -4.03
CA ASP A 544 -18.83 -0.61 -4.73
C ASP A 544 -18.52 0.89 -4.58
N LEU A 545 -18.18 1.35 -3.37
CA LEU A 545 -17.74 2.74 -3.14
C LEU A 545 -16.44 3.03 -3.90
N ARG A 546 -15.46 2.12 -3.85
CA ARG A 546 -14.16 2.28 -4.49
C ARG A 546 -14.29 2.54 -6.00
N GLU A 547 -15.13 1.78 -6.71
CA GLU A 547 -15.35 1.95 -8.15
C GLU A 547 -16.04 3.28 -8.48
N ASN A 548 -16.95 3.76 -7.62
CA ASN A 548 -17.58 5.06 -7.79
C ASN A 548 -16.59 6.21 -7.54
N VAL A 549 -15.73 6.10 -6.52
CA VAL A 549 -14.66 7.08 -6.27
C VAL A 549 -13.66 7.12 -7.43
N ARG A 550 -13.31 5.95 -8.00
CA ARG A 550 -12.48 5.86 -9.20
C ARG A 550 -13.11 6.61 -10.38
N ALA A 551 -14.41 6.43 -10.62
CA ALA A 551 -15.13 7.15 -11.67
C ALA A 551 -15.12 8.68 -11.44
N GLU A 552 -15.26 9.13 -10.19
CA GLU A 552 -15.19 10.56 -9.85
C GLU A 552 -13.79 11.16 -10.05
N LEU A 553 -12.73 10.40 -9.76
CA LEU A 553 -11.34 10.80 -10.04
C LEU A 553 -11.09 10.96 -11.53
N ILE A 554 -11.61 10.05 -12.35
CA ILE A 554 -11.54 10.14 -13.81
C ILE A 554 -12.28 11.38 -14.30
N ALA A 555 -13.51 11.61 -13.82
CA ALA A 555 -14.29 12.80 -14.16
C ALA A 555 -13.63 14.10 -13.70
N ALA A 556 -12.93 14.09 -12.56
CA ALA A 556 -12.15 15.23 -12.07
C ALA A 556 -10.93 15.50 -12.95
N THR A 557 -10.23 14.45 -13.36
CA THR A 557 -9.06 14.55 -14.26
C THR A 557 -9.48 15.08 -15.63
N SER A 558 -10.58 14.55 -16.18
CA SER A 558 -11.18 15.00 -17.43
C SER A 558 -11.52 16.49 -17.38
N ALA A 559 -12.25 16.93 -16.34
CA ALA A 559 -12.64 18.32 -16.20
C ALA A 559 -11.47 19.27 -15.90
N ALA A 560 -10.46 18.80 -15.14
CA ALA A 560 -9.29 19.61 -14.85
C ALA A 560 -8.56 19.93 -16.16
N PHE A 561 -8.25 18.93 -16.98
CA PHE A 561 -7.39 19.11 -18.15
C PHE A 561 -8.14 19.35 -19.46
N ASP A 562 -9.47 19.38 -19.45
CA ASP A 562 -10.31 19.49 -20.64
C ASP A 562 -10.04 18.36 -21.65
N ILE A 563 -10.00 17.13 -21.14
CA ILE A 563 -9.71 15.90 -21.90
C ILE A 563 -10.86 14.92 -21.73
N GLU A 564 -11.37 14.36 -22.82
CA GLU A 564 -12.36 13.27 -22.75
C GLU A 564 -11.68 11.95 -22.38
N ILE A 565 -11.98 11.42 -21.19
CA ILE A 565 -11.42 10.16 -20.69
C ILE A 565 -12.55 9.12 -20.65
N SER A 566 -12.45 8.12 -21.53
CA SER A 566 -13.39 7.00 -21.57
C SER A 566 -12.96 5.89 -20.60
N ALA A 567 -13.85 5.51 -19.70
CA ALA A 567 -13.64 4.41 -18.76
C ALA A 567 -14.96 3.66 -18.51
N PRO A 568 -14.91 2.37 -18.14
CA PRO A 568 -16.10 1.64 -17.74
C PRO A 568 -16.83 2.35 -16.59
N SER A 569 -18.16 2.36 -16.65
CA SER A 569 -18.96 2.79 -15.51
C SER A 569 -18.78 1.83 -14.33
N PRO A 570 -18.92 2.30 -13.08
CA PRO A 570 -18.87 1.42 -11.92
C PRO A 570 -19.95 0.32 -12.07
N PRO A 571 -19.62 -0.95 -11.80
CA PRO A 571 -20.59 -2.06 -11.94
C PRO A 571 -21.85 -1.87 -11.10
N VAL A 572 -21.69 -1.23 -9.93
CA VAL A 572 -22.76 -0.92 -8.99
C VAL A 572 -22.71 0.57 -8.71
N ALA A 573 -23.76 1.30 -9.05
CA ALA A 573 -23.84 2.72 -8.76
C ALA A 573 -24.11 2.95 -7.26
N VAL A 574 -23.33 3.83 -6.64
CA VAL A 574 -23.56 4.30 -5.28
C VAL A 574 -24.13 5.71 -5.35
N GLY A 575 -25.30 5.93 -4.72
CA GLY A 575 -25.92 7.24 -4.68
C GLY A 575 -25.01 8.29 -4.03
N ARG A 576 -25.16 9.55 -4.44
CA ARG A 576 -24.31 10.65 -3.98
C ARG A 576 -25.07 11.95 -3.82
N VAL A 577 -24.66 12.74 -2.85
CA VAL A 577 -25.27 14.04 -2.51
C VAL A 577 -24.17 15.10 -2.42
N ARG A 578 -24.43 16.27 -3.02
CA ARG A 578 -23.55 17.44 -2.89
C ARG A 578 -23.87 18.20 -1.60
N LEU A 579 -22.86 18.42 -0.76
CA LEU A 579 -22.98 19.08 0.55
C LEU A 579 -22.71 20.59 0.51
#